data_AF-A0AAW8RN90-F1
#
_entry.id   AF-A0AAW8RN90-F1
#
_cell.length_a   1.000
_cell.length_b   1.000
_cell.length_c   1.000
_cell.angle_alpha   90.00
_cell.angle_beta   90.00
_cell.angle_gamma   90.00
#
_symmetry.space_group_name_H-M   'P 1'
#
loop_
_entity.id
_entity.type
_entity.pdbx_description
1 polymer ?
#
loop_
_entity_poly.entity_id
_entity_poly.type
_entity_poly.pdbx_seq_one_letter_code
_entity_poly.pdbx_strand_id
1 'polypeptide(L)'
;MSNDDKSLAHTRWNCKYHIVFTPKYRRKVIYGQLRKDLGKILRKLCEMKDVEIIKAHAMPDHIHMFVRVPPKISISSFMGYLKGRSAVLIHEQHANLKY
;
A
#
# COMPACT_ATOMS: atom_id res chain seq x y z
N MET A 1 -12.64 -20.40 17.49
CA MET A 1 -11.41 -19.85 16.89
C MET A 1 -11.83 -19.05 15.66
N SER A 2 -11.38 -17.80 15.49
CA SER A 2 -11.84 -16.96 14.38
C SER A 2 -11.37 -17.52 13.04
N ASN A 3 -12.26 -17.60 12.06
CA ASN A 3 -12.03 -18.15 10.71
C ASN A 3 -11.03 -17.34 9.83
N ASP A 4 -10.25 -16.45 10.43
CA ASP A 4 -9.48 -15.40 9.78
C ASP A 4 -7.96 -15.67 9.75
N ASP A 5 -7.52 -16.75 10.39
CA ASP A 5 -6.12 -17.11 10.55
C ASP A 5 -5.61 -17.85 9.30
N LYS A 6 -4.43 -17.45 8.81
CA LYS A 6 -3.72 -18.13 7.72
C LYS A 6 -2.75 -19.16 8.30
N SER A 7 -2.47 -20.21 7.54
CA SER A 7 -1.51 -21.25 7.91
C SER A 7 -0.42 -21.44 6.87
N LEU A 8 0.81 -21.60 7.34
CA LEU A 8 1.97 -22.16 6.64
C LEU A 8 2.28 -23.54 7.26
N ALA A 9 3.27 -24.26 6.72
CA ALA A 9 3.64 -25.59 7.20
C ALA A 9 3.90 -25.68 8.72
N HIS A 10 4.50 -24.62 9.30
CA HIS A 10 4.87 -24.58 10.73
C HIS A 10 4.44 -23.29 11.44
N THR A 11 3.49 -22.52 10.88
CA THR A 11 3.10 -21.23 11.45
C THR A 11 1.65 -20.92 11.17
N ARG A 12 0.89 -20.57 12.21
CA ARG A 12 -0.42 -19.92 12.07
C ARG A 12 -0.28 -18.44 12.37
N TRP A 13 -0.88 -17.58 11.55
CA TRP A 13 -0.66 -16.15 11.64
C TRP A 13 -1.88 -15.35 11.18
N ASN A 14 -2.02 -14.15 11.74
CA ASN A 14 -3.08 -13.20 11.40
C ASN A 14 -2.56 -11.76 11.55
N CYS A 15 -1.53 -11.43 10.78
CA CYS A 15 -0.80 -10.18 10.89
C CYS A 15 -1.49 -9.10 10.04
N LYS A 16 -2.48 -8.42 10.63
CA LYS A 16 -3.22 -7.32 10.01
C LYS A 16 -2.67 -5.97 10.49
N TYR A 17 -2.50 -5.03 9.58
CA TYR A 17 -1.95 -3.70 9.86
C TYR A 17 -2.83 -2.63 9.22
N HIS A 18 -3.07 -1.56 9.97
CA HIS A 18 -3.60 -0.31 9.45
C HIS A 18 -2.45 0.65 9.17
N ILE A 19 -2.26 0.94 7.89
CA ILE A 19 -1.18 1.75 7.35
C ILE A 19 -1.78 3.06 6.84
N VAL A 20 -1.19 4.17 7.25
CA VAL A 20 -1.57 5.51 6.78
C VAL A 20 -0.32 6.26 6.33
N PHE A 21 -0.39 6.85 5.15
CA PHE A 21 0.68 7.73 4.68
C PHE A 21 0.13 8.86 3.81
N THR A 22 0.85 9.99 3.82
CA THR A 22 0.51 11.22 3.11
C THR A 22 1.51 11.48 1.98
N PRO A 23 1.12 12.16 0.89
CA PRO A 23 2.08 12.75 -0.04
C PRO A 23 2.97 13.77 0.66
N LYS A 24 4.14 13.99 0.06
CA LYS A 24 4.99 15.14 0.38
C LYS A 24 4.18 16.43 0.20
N TYR A 25 4.24 17.31 1.21
CA TYR A 25 3.52 18.58 1.27
C TYR A 25 1.98 18.49 1.19
N ARG A 26 1.36 17.33 1.47
CA ARG A 26 -0.12 17.14 1.44
C ARG A 26 -0.78 17.63 0.14
N ARG A 27 -0.10 17.50 -1.00
CA ARG A 27 -0.60 17.94 -2.31
C ARG A 27 -1.87 17.19 -2.70
N LYS A 28 -3.02 17.82 -2.48
CA LYS A 28 -4.35 17.22 -2.66
C LYS A 28 -4.67 16.82 -4.11
N VAL A 29 -4.04 17.51 -5.07
CA VAL A 29 -4.27 17.33 -6.50
C VAL A 29 -3.90 15.92 -6.98
N ILE A 30 -2.84 15.34 -6.42
CA ILE A 30 -2.32 14.02 -6.80
C ILE A 30 -3.35 12.93 -6.49
N TYR A 31 -4.03 13.00 -5.33
CA TYR A 31 -4.96 11.94 -4.91
C TYR A 31 -6.38 12.11 -5.42
N GLY A 32 -6.75 13.31 -5.87
CA GLY A 32 -8.04 13.53 -6.53
C GLY A 32 -8.04 12.94 -7.94
N GLN A 33 -7.17 13.46 -8.82
CA GLN A 33 -7.15 13.10 -10.24
C GLN A 33 -6.54 11.72 -10.49
N LEU A 34 -5.45 11.39 -9.80
CA LEU A 34 -4.69 10.14 -10.04
C LEU A 34 -5.18 8.99 -9.16
N ARG A 35 -6.32 9.14 -8.47
CA ARG A 35 -6.83 8.15 -7.51
C ARG A 35 -6.93 6.74 -8.10
N LYS A 36 -7.41 6.66 -9.34
CA LYS A 36 -7.59 5.39 -10.06
C LYS A 36 -6.25 4.73 -10.34
N ASP A 37 -5.27 5.48 -10.81
CA ASP A 37 -3.96 4.94 -11.20
C ASP A 37 -3.09 4.62 -9.98
N LEU A 38 -3.14 5.46 -8.94
CA LEU A 38 -2.57 5.17 -7.63
C LEU A 38 -3.11 3.86 -7.05
N GLY A 39 -4.42 3.66 -7.12
CA GLY A 39 -5.05 2.41 -6.68
C GLY A 39 -4.54 1.19 -7.44
N LYS A 40 -4.37 1.28 -8.76
CA LYS A 40 -3.79 0.20 -9.59
C LYS A 40 -2.35 -0.09 -9.21
N ILE A 41 -1.52 0.96 -9.07
CA ILE A 41 -0.10 0.84 -8.72
C ILE A 41 0.05 0.18 -7.34
N LEU A 42 -0.64 0.67 -6.32
CA LEU A 42 -0.54 0.14 -4.96
C LEU A 42 -1.02 -1.31 -4.87
N ARG A 43 -2.10 -1.66 -5.59
CA ARG A 43 -2.59 -3.04 -5.66
C ARG A 43 -1.55 -3.96 -6.27
N LYS A 44 -0.98 -3.58 -7.42
CA LYS A 44 0.08 -4.34 -8.09
C LYS A 44 1.30 -4.54 -7.19
N LEU A 45 1.73 -3.49 -6.48
CA LEU A 45 2.88 -3.58 -5.56
C LEU A 45 2.60 -4.49 -4.35
N CYS A 46 1.37 -4.51 -3.83
CA CYS A 46 0.99 -5.41 -2.75
C CYS A 46 0.95 -6.88 -3.23
N GLU A 47 0.39 -7.13 -4.41
CA GLU A 47 0.38 -8.46 -5.04
C GLU A 47 1.79 -8.99 -5.25
N MET A 48 2.73 -8.16 -5.72
CA MET A 48 4.14 -8.54 -5.88
C MET A 48 4.87 -8.93 -4.59
N LYS A 49 4.31 -8.59 -3.41
CA LYS A 49 4.88 -8.90 -2.10
C LYS A 49 4.03 -9.90 -1.31
N ASP A 50 3.06 -10.55 -1.94
CA ASP A 50 2.09 -11.45 -1.29
C ASP A 50 1.34 -10.76 -0.14
N VAL A 51 1.14 -9.44 -0.21
CA VAL A 51 0.40 -8.67 0.79
C VAL A 51 -1.06 -8.56 0.36
N GLU A 52 -1.96 -9.06 1.20
CA GLU A 52 -3.39 -9.03 0.96
C GLU A 52 -3.99 -7.69 1.41
N ILE A 53 -4.67 -6.99 0.52
CA ILE A 53 -5.40 -5.77 0.86
C ILE A 53 -6.82 -6.14 1.30
N ILE A 54 -7.13 -5.94 2.57
CA ILE A 54 -8.47 -6.19 3.13
C ILE A 54 -9.38 -5.00 2.80
N LYS A 55 -8.92 -3.77 3.07
CA LYS A 55 -9.63 -2.52 2.72
C LYS A 55 -8.59 -1.46 2.37
N ALA A 56 -8.88 -0.60 1.39
CA ALA A 56 -8.04 0.55 1.09
C ALA A 56 -8.87 1.73 0.61
N HIS A 57 -8.55 2.92 1.10
CA HIS A 57 -9.22 4.16 0.76
C HIS A 57 -8.16 5.24 0.50
N ALA A 58 -8.20 5.81 -0.71
CA ALA A 58 -7.43 6.99 -1.05
C ALA A 58 -8.29 8.24 -0.80
N MET A 59 -7.88 9.03 0.18
CA MET A 59 -8.45 10.33 0.52
C MET A 59 -7.63 11.44 -0.17
N PRO A 60 -8.15 12.68 -0.30
CA PRO A 60 -7.44 13.75 -0.99
C PRO A 60 -6.04 14.06 -0.42
N ASP A 61 -5.82 13.90 0.89
CA ASP A 61 -4.56 14.28 1.54
C ASP A 61 -3.79 13.11 2.17
N HIS A 62 -4.33 11.88 2.14
CA HIS A 62 -3.68 10.68 2.67
C HIS A 62 -4.31 9.38 2.12
N ILE A 63 -3.62 8.26 2.27
CA ILE A 63 -4.14 6.92 1.96
C ILE A 63 -4.25 6.11 3.24
N HIS A 64 -5.40 5.46 3.42
CA HIS A 64 -5.60 4.40 4.40
C HIS A 64 -5.53 3.03 3.72
N MET A 65 -4.72 2.12 4.24
CA MET A 65 -4.67 0.73 3.82
C MET A 65 -4.77 -0.18 5.03
N PHE A 66 -5.74 -1.07 5.03
CA PHE A 66 -5.84 -2.18 5.96
C PHE A 66 -5.40 -3.44 5.23
N VAL A 67 -4.23 -3.95 5.58
CA VAL A 67 -3.55 -5.02 4.87
C VAL A 67 -3.21 -6.16 5.81
N ARG A 68 -3.13 -7.38 5.25
CA ARG A 68 -2.59 -8.56 5.91
C ARG A 68 -1.23 -8.87 5.29
N VAL A 69 -0.19 -8.85 6.11
CA VAL A 69 1.21 -8.97 5.67
C VAL A 69 1.78 -10.32 6.14
N PRO A 70 2.41 -11.12 5.26
CA PRO A 70 3.06 -12.36 5.67
C PRO A 70 4.09 -12.14 6.79
N PRO A 71 4.19 -13.03 7.79
CA PRO A 71 5.06 -12.83 8.96
C PRO A 71 6.55 -12.82 8.62
N LYS A 72 6.92 -13.35 7.44
CA LYS A 72 8.29 -13.30 6.90
C LYS A 72 8.73 -11.90 6.46
N ILE A 73 7.79 -10.95 6.31
CA ILE A 73 8.05 -9.60 5.79
C ILE A 73 7.99 -8.59 6.93
N SER A 74 9.08 -7.85 7.13
CA SER A 74 9.09 -6.71 8.06
C SER A 74 8.24 -5.55 7.51
N ILE A 75 7.42 -4.97 8.39
CA ILE A 75 6.56 -3.82 8.05
C ILE A 75 7.37 -2.60 7.63
N SER A 76 8.50 -2.33 8.28
CA SER A 76 9.35 -1.19 7.90
C SER A 76 9.91 -1.35 6.49
N SER A 77 10.35 -2.56 6.14
CA SER A 77 10.82 -2.90 4.79
C SER A 77 9.71 -2.79 3.75
N PHE A 78 8.53 -3.35 4.05
CA PHE A 78 7.36 -3.24 3.17
C PHE A 78 6.95 -1.77 2.94
N MET A 79 6.96 -0.94 3.97
CA MET A 79 6.65 0.49 3.84
C MET A 79 7.65 1.25 2.98
N GLY A 80 8.95 0.95 3.13
CA GLY A 80 10.01 1.52 2.28
C GLY A 80 9.81 1.13 0.82
N TYR A 81 9.54 -0.15 0.55
CA TYR A 81 9.24 -0.66 -0.78
C TYR A 81 7.99 -0.01 -1.38
N LEU A 82 6.88 0.00 -0.65
CA LEU A 82 5.58 0.48 -1.13
C LEU A 82 5.68 1.96 -1.52
N LYS A 83 6.17 2.82 -0.62
CA LYS A 83 6.30 4.26 -0.87
C LYS A 83 7.33 4.57 -1.95
N GLY A 84 8.49 3.90 -1.92
CA GLY A 84 9.57 4.12 -2.87
C GLY A 84 9.17 3.75 -4.29
N ARG A 85 8.68 2.52 -4.49
CA ARG A 85 8.28 2.04 -5.82
C ARG A 85 7.03 2.74 -6.34
N SER A 86 6.07 3.08 -5.49
CA SER A 86 4.92 3.86 -5.93
C SER A 86 5.35 5.22 -6.45
N ALA A 87 6.25 5.92 -5.76
CA ALA A 87 6.72 7.24 -6.19
C ALA A 87 7.37 7.21 -7.58
N VAL A 88 8.21 6.21 -7.85
CA VAL A 88 8.84 6.03 -9.17
C VAL A 88 7.79 5.81 -10.26
N LEU A 89 6.87 4.86 -10.06
CA LEU A 89 5.86 4.54 -11.07
C LEU A 89 4.91 5.71 -11.34
N ILE A 90 4.52 6.46 -10.31
CA ILE A 90 3.70 7.66 -10.46
C ILE A 90 4.46 8.72 -11.27
N HIS A 91 5.76 8.90 -11.01
CA HIS A 91 6.57 9.88 -11.73
C HIS A 91 6.77 9.50 -13.19
N GLU A 92 6.99 8.22 -13.49
CA GLU A 92 7.09 7.70 -14.86
C GLU A 92 5.78 7.89 -15.65
N GLN A 93 4.63 7.60 -15.03
CA GLN A 93 3.32 7.73 -15.68
C GLN A 93 2.82 9.18 -15.77
N HIS A 94 3.30 10.05 -14.88
CA HIS A 94 2.86 11.44 -14.76
C HIS A 94 4.06 12.38 -14.67
N ALA A 95 4.91 12.34 -15.71
CA ALA A 95 6.16 13.11 -15.82
C ALA A 95 6.01 14.63 -15.57
N ASN A 96 4.79 15.18 -15.71
CA ASN A 96 4.49 16.60 -15.51
C ASN A 96 4.10 16.99 -14.07
N LEU A 97 4.16 16.07 -13.10
CA LEU A 97 4.01 16.41 -11.68
C LEU A 97 5.27 17.15 -11.21
N LYS A 98 5.38 18.46 -11.49
CA LYS A 98 6.44 19.32 -10.94
C LYS A 98 6.31 19.35 -9.42
N TYR A 99 7.44 19.09 -8.74
CA TYR A 99 7.58 18.90 -7.29
C TYR A 99 7.24 20.09 -6.43
#